data_AF-A0A2V9SKR5-F1
#
_entry.id   AF-A0A2V9SKR5-F1
#
_cell.length_a   1.000
_cell.length_b   1.000
_cell.length_c   1.000
_cell.angle_alpha   90.00
_cell.angle_beta   90.00
_cell.angle_gamma   90.00
#
_symmetry.space_group_name_H-M   'P 1'
#
loop_
_entity.id
_entity.type
_entity.pdbx_description
1 polymer ?
#
loop_
_entity_poly.entity_id
_entity_poly.type
_entity_poly.pdbx_seq_one_letter_code
_entity_poly.pdbx_strand_id
1 'polypeptide(L)' 'MKRITIALPDDLAEAADNCLRSGNADLTLTSLLQAALRTYLTERGFTDTQRTLRITPARKGSRRRNISQEHDRYTSKMHI' A
#
# COMPACT_ATOMS: atom_id res chain seq x y z
N MET A 1 2.11 23.76 8.61
CA MET A 1 1.88 23.30 7.23
C MET A 1 2.77 24.10 6.30
N LYS A 2 3.44 23.46 5.33
CA LYS A 2 4.22 24.17 4.30
C LYS A 2 3.31 24.36 3.08
N ARG A 3 3.17 25.60 2.60
CA ARG A 3 2.39 25.93 1.40
C ARG A 3 3.35 26.12 0.22
N ILE A 4 3.05 25.46 -0.88
CA ILE A 4 3.76 25.60 -2.15
C ILE A 4 2.72 25.80 -3.26
N THR A 5 3.10 26.54 -4.30
CA THR A 5 2.32 26.67 -5.53
C THR A 5 3.00 25.82 -6.58
N ILE A 6 2.23 24.94 -7.23
CA ILE A 6 2.70 24.09 -8.33
C ILE A 6 1.79 24.31 -9.53
N ALA A 7 2.36 24.34 -10.73
CA ALA A 7 1.60 24.24 -11.96
C ALA A 7 1.32 22.75 -12.23
N LEU A 8 0.07 22.41 -12.51
CA LEU A 8 -0.33 21.06 -12.87
C LEU A 8 -0.47 20.99 -14.39
N PRO A 9 0.24 20.07 -15.07
CA PRO A 9 0.04 19.80 -16.49
C PRO A 9 -1.43 19.48 -16.83
N ASP A 10 -1.87 19.86 -18.03
CA ASP A 10 -3.27 19.75 -18.45
C ASP A 10 -3.79 18.30 -18.42
N ASP A 11 -2.95 17.33 -18.78
CA ASP A 11 -3.27 15.90 -18.74
C ASP A 11 -3.55 15.41 -17.30
N LEU A 12 -2.75 15.86 -16.34
CA LEU A 12 -2.95 15.54 -14.93
C LEU A 12 -4.14 16.28 -14.32
N ALA A 13 -4.40 17.51 -14.77
CA ALA A 13 -5.57 18.27 -14.36
C ALA A 13 -6.86 17.57 -14.83
N GLU A 14 -6.92 17.13 -16.09
CA GLU A 14 -8.06 16.41 -16.65
C GLU A 14 -8.30 15.07 -15.93
N ALA A 15 -7.23 14.30 -15.68
CA ALA A 15 -7.34 13.04 -14.93
C ALA A 15 -7.84 13.25 -13.50
N ALA A 16 -7.38 14.31 -12.82
CA ALA A 16 -7.85 14.67 -11.49
C ALA A 16 -9.33 15.07 -11.50
N ASP A 17 -9.76 15.89 -12.46
CA ASP A 17 -11.16 16.27 -12.64
C ASP A 17 -12.07 15.06 -12.90
N ASN A 18 -11.63 14.14 -13.77
CA ASN A 18 -12.35 12.90 -14.02
C ASN A 18 -12.48 12.04 -12.76
N CYS A 19 -11.42 11.96 -11.94
CA CYS A 19 -11.45 11.27 -10.66
C CYS A 19 -12.45 11.91 -9.69
N LEU A 20 -12.45 13.24 -9.56
CA LEU A 20 -13.38 13.98 -8.71
C LEU A 20 -14.85 13.78 -9.14
N ARG A 21 -15.10 13.75 -10.45
CA ARG A 21 -16.45 13.50 -11.01
C ARG A 21 -16.90 12.05 -10.83
N SER A 22 -15.97 11.09 -10.79
CA SER A 22 -16.28 9.65 -10.77
C SER A 22 -16.83 9.11 -9.44
N GLY A 23 -16.79 9.91 -8.37
CA GLY A 23 -17.55 9.61 -7.17
C GLY A 23 -16.72 9.67 -5.89
N ASN A 24 -17.01 10.67 -5.07
CA ASN A 24 -17.10 10.67 -3.62
C ASN A 24 -17.52 12.11 -3.27
N ALA A 25 -18.69 12.27 -2.66
CA ALA A 25 -19.43 13.53 -2.59
C ALA A 25 -18.74 14.71 -1.87
N ASP A 26 -17.53 14.52 -1.35
CA ASP A 26 -16.75 15.55 -0.63
C ASP A 26 -15.25 15.51 -0.96
N LEU A 27 -14.85 14.88 -2.08
CA LEU A 27 -13.44 14.88 -2.48
C LEU A 27 -13.06 16.28 -3.03
N THR A 28 -12.03 16.89 -2.45
CA THR A 28 -11.45 18.14 -2.97
C THR A 28 -10.18 17.83 -3.75
N LEU A 29 -9.80 18.69 -4.70
CA LEU A 29 -8.52 18.55 -5.40
C LEU A 29 -7.34 18.48 -4.42
N THR A 30 -7.41 19.26 -3.33
CA THR A 30 -6.41 19.25 -2.26
C THR A 30 -6.30 17.88 -1.58
N SER A 31 -7.42 17.24 -1.23
CA SER A 31 -7.40 15.93 -0.57
C SER A 31 -6.92 14.83 -1.51
N LEU A 32 -7.28 14.89 -2.80
CA LEU A 32 -6.76 14.00 -3.84
C LEU A 32 -5.24 14.10 -3.95
N LEU A 33 -4.70 15.31 -4.10
CA LEU A 33 -3.27 15.55 -4.25
C LEU A 33 -2.49 15.14 -2.98
N GLN A 34 -3.03 15.42 -1.80
CA GLN A 34 -2.43 14.96 -0.54
C GLN A 34 -2.37 13.43 -0.45
N ALA A 35 -3.46 12.75 -0.82
CA ALA A 35 -3.50 11.29 -0.84
C ALA A 35 -2.50 10.71 -1.85
N ALA A 36 -2.46 11.25 -3.07
CA ALA A 36 -1.53 10.83 -4.12
C ALA A 36 -0.08 11.02 -3.69
N LEU A 37 0.27 12.18 -3.14
CA LEU A 37 1.62 12.46 -2.66
C LEU A 37 2.01 11.52 -1.52
N ARG A 38 1.09 11.24 -0.59
CA ARG A 38 1.33 10.30 0.51
C ARG A 38 1.60 8.89 -0.02
N THR A 39 0.83 8.42 -0.99
CA THR A 39 1.03 7.12 -1.63
C THR A 39 2.40 7.06 -2.31
N TYR A 40 2.73 8.07 -3.13
CA TYR A 40 4.01 8.15 -3.82
C TYR A 40 5.20 8.09 -2.86
N LEU A 41 5.16 8.85 -1.74
CA LEU A 41 6.22 8.84 -0.74
C LEU A 41 6.29 7.50 0.02
N THR A 42 5.15 6.85 0.25
CA THR A 42 5.09 5.54 0.91
C THR A 42 5.69 4.44 0.05
N GLU A 43 5.36 4.40 -1.23
CA GLU A 43 5.92 3.42 -2.19
C GLU A 43 7.44 3.55 -2.33
N ARG A 44 7.95 4.77 -2.15
CA ARG A 44 9.39 5.07 -2.17
C ARG A 44 10.09 4.88 -0.81
N GLY A 45 9.35 4.53 0.24
CA GLY A 45 9.89 4.35 1.59
C GLY A 45 10.27 5.64 2.32
N PHE A 46 9.84 6.81 1.82
CA PHE A 46 10.03 8.10 2.50
C PHE A 46 9.03 8.34 3.63
N THR A 47 7.92 7.60 3.61
CA THR A 47 6.97 7.59 4.74
C THR A 47 7.12 6.30 5.51
N ASP A 48 7.40 6.40 6.80
CA ASP A 48 7.39 5.26 7.71
C ASP A 48 5.94 4.83 7.95
N THR A 49 5.37 4.10 6.98
CA THR A 49 4.18 3.31 7.29
C THR A 49 4.66 2.20 8.19
N GLN A 50 4.51 2.39 9.50
CA GLN A 50 4.47 1.29 10.47
C GLN A 50 3.34 0.33 10.05
N ARG A 51 3.62 -0.52 9.06
CA ARG A 51 2.76 -1.63 8.71
C ARG A 51 2.95 -2.65 9.81
N THR A 52 2.07 -2.64 10.79
CA THR A 52 1.94 -3.76 11.72
C THR A 52 1.80 -5.01 10.88
N LEU A 53 2.78 -5.92 10.99
CA LEU A 53 2.78 -7.18 10.26
C LEU A 53 1.53 -7.96 10.64
N ARG A 54 0.51 -7.93 9.78
CA ARG A 54 -0.75 -8.66 10.01
C ARG A 54 -0.61 -10.05 9.43
N ILE A 55 -0.07 -10.96 10.23
CA ILE A 55 -0.06 -12.38 9.90
C ILE A 55 -1.48 -12.90 10.09
N THR A 56 -2.14 -13.34 9.03
CA THR A 56 -3.39 -14.11 9.13
C THR A 56 -3.04 -15.59 9.22
N PRO A 57 -3.20 -16.24 10.39
CA PRO A 57 -2.89 -17.67 10.52
C PRO A 57 -3.82 -18.50 9.63
N ALA A 58 -3.30 -19.57 9.02
CA ALA A 58 -4.12 -20.50 8.27
C ALA A 58 -5.15 -21.19 9.17
N ARG A 59 -6.39 -21.38 8.67
CA ARG A 59 -7.50 -22.05 9.39
C ARG A 59 -7.12 -23.41 9.97
N LYS A 60 -6.22 -24.13 9.30
CA LYS A 60 -5.60 -25.36 9.78
C LYS A 60 -4.11 -25.10 9.90
N GLY A 61 -3.64 -24.98 11.15
CA GLY A 61 -2.22 -24.92 11.42
C GLY A 61 -1.53 -26.21 10.96
N SER A 62 -0.23 -26.14 10.72
CA SER A 62 0.59 -27.28 10.31
C SER A 62 0.67 -28.40 11.37
N ARG A 63 0.22 -28.15 12.61
CA ARG A 63 0.35 -29.00 13.82
C ARG A 63 1.80 -29.37 14.18
N ARG A 64 2.79 -28.76 13.53
CA ARG A 64 4.21 -29.00 13.77
C ARG A 64 4.81 -27.78 14.44
N ARG A 65 5.47 -27.98 15.58
CA ARG A 65 5.96 -26.93 16.47
C ARG A 65 7.30 -26.33 16.03
N ASN A 66 8.03 -27.01 15.16
CA ASN A 66 9.40 -26.69 14.76
C ASN A 66 9.54 -26.29 13.28
N ILE A 67 8.44 -26.13 12.54
CA ILE A 67 8.52 -25.77 11.11
C ILE A 67 9.30 -24.48 10.91
N SER A 68 9.08 -23.47 11.78
CA SER A 68 9.78 -22.18 11.73
C SER A 68 11.30 -22.30 11.88
N GLN A 69 11.79 -23.33 12.56
CA GLN A 69 13.22 -23.53 12.84
C GLN A 69 13.86 -24.55 11.89
N GLU A 70 13.13 -25.60 11.50
CA GLU A 70 13.61 -26.69 10.66
C GLU A 70 13.03 -26.61 9.23
N HIS A 71 12.81 -25.40 8.70
CA HIS A 71 12.14 -25.19 7.41
C HIS A 71 12.76 -26.00 6.27
N ASP A 72 14.10 -26.05 6.18
CA ASP A 72 14.84 -26.75 5.12
C ASP A 72 14.56 -28.26 5.10
N ARG A 73 14.33 -28.85 6.27
CA ARG A 73 13.99 -30.28 6.41
C ARG A 73 12.61 -30.59 5.84
N TYR A 74 11.69 -29.63 5.90
CA TYR A 74 10.33 -29.77 5.38
C TYR A 74 10.23 -29.43 3.90
N THR A 75 11.05 -28.52 3.38
CA THR A 75 11.08 -28.15 1.96
C THR A 75 11.85 -29.14 1.11
N SER A 76 12.93 -29.74 1.64
CA SER A 76 13.73 -30.77 0.94
C SER A 76 13.01 -32.09 0.65
N LYS A 77 11.95 -32.42 1.41
CA LYS A 77 11.14 -33.64 1.19
C LYS A 77 9.97 -33.46 0.22
N MET A 78 9.79 -32.27 -0.35
CA MET A 78 8.77 -32.02 -1.36
C MET A 78 9.31 -32.39 -2.74
N HIS A 79 9.47 -33.68 -3.01
CA HIS A 79 9.57 -34.19 -4.37
C HIS A 79 8.14 -34.30 -4.92
N ILE A 80 7.84 -33.49 -5.94
CA ILE A 80 6.61 -33.54 -6.74
C ILE A 80 6.75 -34.68 -7.74
#